data_AF-A0A935KTG7-F1
#
_entry.id   AF-A0A935KTG7-F1
#
_cell.length_a   1.000
_cell.length_b   1.000
_cell.length_c   1.000
_cell.angle_alpha   90.00
_cell.angle_beta   90.00
_cell.angle_gamma   90.00
#
_symmetry.space_group_name_H-M   'P 1'
#
loop_
_entity.id
_entity.type
_entity.pdbx_description
1 polymer ?
#
loop_
_entity_poly.entity_id
_entity_poly.type
_entity_poly.pdbx_seq_one_letter_code
_entity_poly.pdbx_strand_id
1 'polypeptide(L)'
;MKFFSFILFTALMYCSNLYAQYDQPVSVIIDGYKYSTGFDTSNYTTKLTVTSEGSIVDTRTYEGRLGRIEGFDLDNDGKTEVLIEYYSGGAHCCTTLEAYRMSGGKLAYLDSIFWRNGGYVVKDLNEDKMYEVVGDDDMFAYAFTSYAGSRSFLRIYDFAGDKFVDVTSQFRPLVMDEIRTLEKDLSEATKVPIDCSGDGFSTNAGEVKSILAAILGSYHSIGNTSMGYDLIQKTYSCSDKEKFVETLKNEFKLK
;
A
#
# COMPACT_ATOMS: atom_id res chain seq x y z
N MET A 1 -28.10 11.79 18.26
CA MET A 1 -28.30 11.16 16.93
C MET A 1 -27.33 11.84 15.97
N LYS A 2 -26.07 11.40 15.95
CA LYS A 2 -25.03 11.97 15.09
C LYS A 2 -24.96 11.14 13.82
N PHE A 3 -25.03 11.83 12.68
CA PHE A 3 -24.89 11.27 11.34
C PHE A 3 -23.52 10.59 11.23
N PHE A 4 -23.51 9.27 11.07
CA PHE A 4 -22.34 8.58 10.53
C PHE A 4 -22.25 8.99 9.06
N SER A 5 -21.27 9.84 8.74
CA SER A 5 -20.91 10.14 7.37
C SER A 5 -20.38 8.84 6.76
N PHE A 6 -21.16 8.28 5.85
CA PHE A 6 -20.82 7.10 5.07
C PHE A 6 -19.70 7.52 4.11
N ILE A 7 -18.44 7.40 4.54
CA ILE A 7 -17.31 7.50 3.62
C ILE A 7 -17.33 6.21 2.80
N LEU A 8 -18.03 6.30 1.67
CA LEU A 8 -17.90 5.37 0.58
C LEU A 8 -16.41 5.38 0.20
N PHE A 9 -15.66 4.34 0.56
CA PHE A 9 -14.41 4.00 -0.10
C PHE A 9 -14.75 3.68 -1.55
N THR A 10 -14.97 4.71 -2.35
CA THR A 10 -14.92 4.60 -3.80
C THR A 10 -13.56 4.03 -4.10
N ALA A 11 -13.54 2.79 -4.60
CA ALA A 11 -12.37 2.21 -5.23
C ALA A 11 -11.72 3.30 -6.09
N LEU A 12 -10.51 3.72 -5.70
CA LEU A 12 -9.70 4.66 -6.44
C LEU A 12 -9.31 3.96 -7.74
N MET A 13 -10.22 3.92 -8.71
CA MET A 13 -9.92 3.68 -10.11
C MET A 13 -9.14 4.90 -10.63
N TYR A 14 -7.89 5.04 -10.18
CA TYR A 14 -6.89 5.93 -10.76
C TYR A 14 -6.19 5.24 -11.94
N CYS A 15 -6.91 4.51 -12.78
CA CYS A 15 -6.29 3.60 -13.74
C CYS A 15 -5.90 4.23 -15.10
N SER A 16 -5.81 5.56 -15.23
CA SER A 16 -5.45 6.18 -16.51
C SER A 16 -4.56 7.42 -16.50
N ASN A 17 -4.08 7.88 -15.33
CA ASN A 17 -3.14 9.02 -15.25
C ASN A 17 -1.88 8.76 -14.39
N LEU A 18 -1.69 7.54 -13.90
CA LEU A 18 -0.60 7.20 -12.97
C LEU A 18 0.82 7.44 -13.51
N TYR A 19 1.05 7.47 -14.83
CA TYR A 19 2.40 7.75 -15.38
C TYR A 19 2.70 9.25 -15.52
N ALA A 20 1.70 10.05 -15.89
CA ALA A 20 1.90 11.47 -16.18
C ALA A 20 2.25 12.28 -14.92
N GLN A 21 1.83 11.82 -13.74
CA GLN A 21 2.18 12.47 -12.46
C GLN A 21 3.68 12.37 -12.16
N TYR A 22 4.33 11.26 -12.54
CA TYR A 22 5.76 11.05 -12.31
C TYR A 22 6.67 11.69 -13.38
N ASP A 23 6.08 12.24 -14.44
CA ASP A 23 6.79 13.02 -15.47
C ASP A 23 6.91 14.51 -15.09
N GLN A 24 6.13 14.97 -14.12
CA GLN A 24 6.16 16.37 -13.71
C GLN A 24 7.27 16.60 -12.68
N PRO A 25 8.11 17.64 -12.86
CA PRO A 25 9.05 18.02 -11.82
C PRO A 25 8.28 18.46 -10.57
N VAL A 26 8.66 17.89 -9.43
CA VAL A 26 8.16 18.27 -8.11
C VAL A 26 8.93 19.51 -7.66
N SER A 27 8.23 20.54 -7.19
CA SER A 27 8.83 21.71 -6.56
C SER A 27 7.96 22.15 -5.39
N VAL A 28 8.35 21.79 -4.17
CA VAL A 28 7.61 22.05 -2.94
C VAL A 28 8.50 22.72 -1.89
N ILE A 29 7.89 23.46 -0.96
CA ILE A 29 8.58 24.05 0.19
C ILE A 29 8.01 23.41 1.46
N ILE A 30 8.88 22.83 2.28
CA ILE A 30 8.53 22.23 3.57
C ILE A 30 9.52 22.80 4.59
N ASP A 31 9.01 23.45 5.64
CA ASP A 31 9.79 24.09 6.71
C ASP A 31 10.93 25.00 6.22
N GLY A 32 10.66 25.78 5.16
CA GLY A 32 11.64 26.72 4.59
C GLY A 32 12.68 26.07 3.66
N TYR A 33 12.70 24.74 3.53
CA TYR A 33 13.51 24.02 2.57
C TYR A 33 12.74 23.81 1.27
N LYS A 34 13.32 24.18 0.13
CA LYS A 34 12.76 23.91 -1.18
C LYS A 34 13.29 22.59 -1.72
N TYR A 35 12.39 21.66 -2.01
CA TYR A 35 12.66 20.39 -2.66
C TYR A 35 12.34 20.54 -4.14
N SER A 36 13.28 20.17 -5.01
CA SER A 36 13.08 20.26 -6.46
C SER A 36 13.65 19.04 -7.16
N THR A 37 12.87 18.45 -8.06
CA THR A 37 13.27 17.26 -8.82
C THR A 37 13.53 17.58 -10.29
N GLY A 38 14.49 16.87 -10.87
CA GLY A 38 14.75 16.85 -12.31
C GLY A 38 14.94 15.42 -12.77
N PHE A 39 14.06 14.94 -13.67
CA PHE A 39 14.13 13.60 -14.23
C PHE A 39 14.97 13.59 -15.52
N ASP A 40 15.98 12.74 -15.57
CA ASP A 40 16.78 12.44 -16.74
C ASP A 40 16.24 11.17 -17.41
N THR A 41 15.56 11.36 -18.54
CA THR A 41 14.99 10.27 -19.33
C THR A 41 16.04 9.38 -20.00
N SER A 42 17.26 9.89 -20.22
CA SER A 42 18.32 9.13 -20.89
C SER A 42 18.92 8.08 -19.95
N ASN A 43 19.07 8.44 -18.68
CA ASN A 43 19.64 7.57 -17.65
C ASN A 43 18.58 6.94 -16.74
N TYR A 44 17.30 7.31 -16.91
CA TYR A 44 16.19 6.90 -16.05
C TYR A 44 16.45 7.21 -14.56
N THR A 45 16.93 8.42 -14.28
CA THR A 45 17.23 8.85 -12.91
C THR A 45 16.54 10.16 -12.56
N THR A 46 16.18 10.34 -11.29
CA THR A 46 15.69 11.61 -10.76
C THR A 46 16.72 12.21 -9.83
N LYS A 47 17.15 13.44 -10.10
CA LYS A 47 17.94 14.25 -9.18
C LYS A 47 17.01 15.05 -8.28
N LEU A 48 17.06 14.82 -6.97
CA LEU A 48 16.45 15.68 -5.95
C LEU A 48 17.47 16.70 -5.47
N THR A 49 17.12 17.97 -5.48
CA THR A 49 17.92 19.07 -4.93
C THR A 49 17.14 19.73 -3.81
N VAL A 50 17.77 19.91 -2.65
CA VAL A 50 17.20 20.63 -1.51
C VAL A 50 17.96 21.94 -1.32
N THR A 51 17.24 23.06 -1.27
CA THR A 51 17.82 24.37 -1.03
C THR A 51 17.23 25.06 0.20
N SER A 52 18.07 25.85 0.87
CA SER A 52 17.69 26.76 1.96
C SER A 52 18.32 28.12 1.68
N GLU A 53 17.53 29.19 1.75
CA GLU A 53 18.00 30.57 1.49
C GLU A 53 18.80 30.72 0.18
N GLY A 54 18.40 29.96 -0.86
CA GLY A 54 19.06 29.98 -2.18
C GLY A 54 20.34 29.15 -2.28
N SER A 55 20.84 28.58 -1.18
CA SER A 55 21.99 27.66 -1.19
C SER A 55 21.54 26.20 -1.25
N ILE A 56 22.25 25.37 -2.03
CA ILE A 56 22.02 23.92 -2.03
C ILE A 56 22.56 23.35 -0.72
N VAL A 57 21.70 22.64 0.01
CA VAL A 57 22.05 22.01 1.30
C VAL A 57 22.11 20.49 1.22
N ASP A 58 21.35 19.88 0.30
CA ASP A 58 21.42 18.46 -0.01
C ASP A 58 21.15 18.17 -1.49
N THR A 59 21.64 17.05 -1.99
CA THR A 59 21.39 16.57 -3.35
C THR A 59 21.44 15.05 -3.38
N ARG A 60 20.47 14.43 -4.02
CA ARG A 60 20.30 12.97 -4.11
C ARG A 60 19.94 12.56 -5.53
N THR A 61 20.27 11.32 -5.89
CA THR A 61 19.91 10.73 -7.18
C THR A 61 19.21 9.41 -6.93
N TYR A 62 18.06 9.22 -7.59
CA TYR A 62 17.23 8.02 -7.53
C TYR A 62 17.22 7.32 -8.89
N GLU A 63 17.28 6.00 -8.91
CA GLU A 63 17.15 5.16 -10.12
C GLU A 63 15.68 4.94 -10.49
N GLY A 64 14.99 6.04 -10.80
CA GLY A 64 13.57 6.02 -11.14
C GLY A 64 12.99 7.41 -11.02
N ARG A 65 11.70 7.48 -10.73
CA ARG A 65 10.92 8.72 -10.66
C ARG A 65 10.58 9.05 -9.21
N LEU A 66 10.44 10.33 -8.90
CA LEU A 66 9.86 10.79 -7.64
C LEU A 66 8.48 11.39 -7.93
N GLY A 67 7.44 10.87 -7.28
CA GLY A 67 6.05 11.28 -7.54
C GLY A 67 5.59 12.41 -6.65
N ARG A 68 5.67 12.21 -5.33
CA ARG A 68 5.20 13.13 -4.31
C ARG A 68 6.30 13.41 -3.30
N ILE A 69 6.37 14.66 -2.87
CA ILE A 69 7.17 15.09 -1.74
C ILE A 69 6.25 15.90 -0.85
N GLU A 70 5.98 15.40 0.35
CA GLU A 70 5.00 15.95 1.29
C GLU A 70 5.63 16.04 2.68
N GLY A 71 5.14 16.96 3.51
CA GLY A 71 5.64 17.18 4.86
C GLY A 71 4.51 17.01 5.87
N PHE A 72 4.73 16.15 6.87
CA PHE A 72 3.80 15.91 7.97
C PHE A 72 4.59 15.79 9.29
N ASP A 73 4.06 16.33 10.38
CA ASP A 73 4.49 15.95 11.72
C ASP A 73 3.74 14.66 12.07
N LEU A 74 4.33 13.50 11.75
CA LEU A 74 3.62 12.22 11.74
C LEU A 74 3.31 11.72 13.15
N ASP A 75 4.20 12.01 14.11
CA ASP A 75 4.11 11.57 15.50
C ASP A 75 3.82 12.72 16.49
N ASN A 76 3.47 13.91 15.97
CA ASN A 76 3.12 15.12 16.72
C ASN A 76 4.21 15.53 17.73
N ASP A 77 5.48 15.35 17.36
CA ASP A 77 6.65 15.70 18.17
C ASP A 77 7.18 17.13 17.88
N GLY A 78 6.52 17.84 16.96
CA GLY A 78 6.87 19.18 16.51
C GLY A 78 7.96 19.21 15.45
N LYS A 79 8.39 18.07 14.90
CA LYS A 79 9.32 17.96 13.77
C LYS A 79 8.61 17.36 12.57
N THR A 80 8.84 17.96 11.41
CA THR A 80 8.25 17.46 10.16
C THR A 80 9.07 16.31 9.58
N GLU A 81 8.40 15.21 9.28
CA GLU A 81 8.86 14.16 8.41
C GLU A 81 8.54 14.54 6.96
N VAL A 82 9.57 14.46 6.13
CA VAL A 82 9.47 14.62 4.68
C VAL A 82 9.28 13.25 4.08
N LEU A 83 8.08 13.02 3.56
CA LEU A 83 7.71 11.82 2.83
C LEU A 83 8.03 11.99 1.36
N ILE A 84 8.82 11.06 0.81
CA ILE A 84 9.22 11.04 -0.59
C ILE A 84 8.71 9.74 -1.22
N GLU A 85 7.83 9.86 -2.20
CA GLU A 85 7.34 8.74 -2.99
C GLU A 85 8.29 8.48 -4.15
N TYR A 86 8.97 7.34 -4.10
CA TYR A 86 9.82 6.82 -5.16
C TYR A 86 9.08 5.76 -5.98
N TYR A 87 9.19 5.88 -7.30
CA TYR A 87 8.60 4.96 -8.26
C TYR A 87 9.66 4.43 -9.21
N SER A 88 9.92 3.12 -9.15
CA SER A 88 10.98 2.48 -9.94
C SER A 88 10.65 2.34 -11.43
N GLY A 89 9.39 2.54 -11.83
CA GLY A 89 8.95 2.34 -13.21
C GLY A 89 8.42 0.95 -13.54
N GLY A 90 7.65 0.85 -14.63
CA GLY A 90 7.05 -0.39 -15.12
C GLY A 90 5.53 -0.45 -14.88
N ALA A 91 4.78 -1.20 -15.70
CA ALA A 91 3.32 -1.07 -15.68
C ALA A 91 2.64 -1.56 -14.39
N HIS A 92 3.37 -2.40 -13.65
CA HIS A 92 2.98 -3.04 -12.40
C HIS A 92 4.22 -3.15 -11.49
N CYS A 93 4.97 -2.04 -11.35
CA CYS A 93 6.04 -1.89 -10.38
C CYS A 93 6.44 -0.40 -10.25
N CYS A 94 7.08 0.06 -9.18
CA CYS A 94 6.86 -0.28 -7.78
C CYS A 94 6.98 1.03 -7.01
N THR A 95 6.12 1.26 -6.03
CA THR A 95 6.09 2.46 -5.21
C THR A 95 6.73 2.18 -3.85
N THR A 96 7.67 3.03 -3.45
CA THR A 96 8.25 3.06 -2.11
C THR A 96 7.98 4.43 -1.52
N LEU A 97 7.52 4.47 -0.27
CA LEU A 97 7.42 5.70 0.51
C LEU A 97 8.61 5.75 1.46
N GLU A 98 9.47 6.74 1.31
CA GLU A 98 10.61 6.97 2.20
C GLU A 98 10.31 8.14 3.14
N ALA A 99 10.63 7.99 4.43
CA ALA A 99 10.55 9.05 5.42
C ALA A 99 11.94 9.62 5.74
N TYR A 100 12.01 10.95 5.79
CA TYR A 100 13.22 11.70 6.09
C TYR A 100 12.94 12.77 7.14
N ARG A 101 13.99 13.20 7.85
CA ARG A 101 13.96 14.42 8.66
C ARG A 101 15.08 15.35 8.27
N MET A 102 14.85 16.66 8.35
CA MET A 102 15.93 17.63 8.25
C MET A 102 16.82 17.60 9.49
N SER A 103 18.11 17.34 9.31
CA SER A 103 19.10 17.39 10.38
C SER A 103 20.42 17.94 9.88
N GLY A 104 20.88 19.03 10.50
CA GLY A 104 22.14 19.70 10.10
C GLY A 104 22.16 20.17 8.63
N GLY A 105 21.01 20.53 8.07
CA GLY A 105 20.87 20.95 6.67
C GLY A 105 20.91 19.80 5.65
N LYS A 106 20.79 18.55 6.08
CA LYS A 106 20.73 17.37 5.19
C LYS A 106 19.55 16.49 5.52
N LEU A 107 19.05 15.75 4.53
CA LEU A 107 18.01 14.75 4.76
C LEU A 107 18.66 13.60 5.50
N ALA A 108 18.16 13.29 6.69
CA ALA A 108 18.48 12.07 7.42
C ALA A 108 17.37 11.06 7.13
N TYR A 109 17.75 9.89 6.59
CA TYR A 109 16.81 8.79 6.35
C TYR A 109 16.31 8.24 7.69
N LEU A 110 15.00 7.99 7.79
CA LEU A 110 14.38 7.39 8.97
C LEU A 110 13.96 5.96 8.66
N ASP A 111 13.00 5.79 7.75
CA ASP A 111 12.42 4.49 7.41
C ASP A 111 11.71 4.51 6.04
N SER A 112 11.19 3.37 5.60
CA SER A 112 10.39 3.28 4.37
C SER A 112 9.32 2.19 4.40
N ILE A 113 8.29 2.38 3.58
CA ILE A 113 7.27 1.37 3.28
C ILE A 113 7.35 1.01 1.81
N PHE A 114 7.43 -0.29 1.52
CA PHE A 114 7.39 -0.81 0.16
C PHE A 114 5.95 -1.17 -0.23
N TRP A 115 5.31 -0.28 -1.00
CA TRP A 115 3.91 -0.41 -1.41
C TRP A 115 3.70 -1.27 -2.65
N ARG A 116 4.77 -1.74 -3.32
CA ARG A 116 4.66 -2.53 -4.57
C ARG A 116 3.77 -1.79 -5.57
N ASN A 117 2.57 -2.26 -5.88
CA ASN A 117 1.62 -1.55 -6.76
C ASN A 117 0.46 -0.89 -6.03
N GLY A 118 0.41 -1.07 -4.71
CA GLY A 118 -0.56 -0.43 -3.84
C GLY A 118 -0.44 1.09 -3.88
N GLY A 119 -1.59 1.74 -3.81
CA GLY A 119 -1.66 3.16 -3.48
C GLY A 119 -1.65 3.36 -1.97
N TYR A 120 -1.34 4.58 -1.55
CA TYR A 120 -1.52 4.99 -0.16
C TYR A 120 -1.97 6.44 -0.05
N VAL A 121 -2.56 6.76 1.09
CA VAL A 121 -2.89 8.11 1.53
C VAL A 121 -2.31 8.35 2.91
N VAL A 122 -2.01 9.60 3.24
CA VAL A 122 -1.61 10.02 4.58
C VAL A 122 -2.78 10.77 5.19
N LYS A 123 -3.26 10.33 6.35
CA LYS A 123 -4.47 10.87 6.97
C LYS A 123 -4.48 10.61 8.46
N ASP A 124 -4.83 11.63 9.23
CA ASP A 124 -5.25 11.49 10.63
C ASP A 124 -6.62 10.77 10.68
N LEU A 125 -6.60 9.47 10.96
CA LEU A 125 -7.76 8.60 10.96
C LEU A 125 -8.59 8.71 12.23
N ASN A 126 -7.96 9.05 13.35
CA ASN A 126 -8.53 9.00 14.70
C ASN A 126 -8.71 10.40 15.34
N GLU A 127 -8.33 11.46 14.63
CA GLU A 127 -8.37 12.88 15.01
C GLU A 127 -7.46 13.24 16.21
N ASP A 128 -6.35 12.52 16.40
CA ASP A 128 -5.38 12.76 17.48
C ASP A 128 -4.19 13.66 17.08
N LYS A 129 -4.15 14.12 15.82
CA LYS A 129 -3.10 14.91 15.17
C LYS A 129 -1.80 14.18 14.88
N MET A 130 -1.74 12.87 15.12
CA MET A 130 -0.78 11.99 14.47
C MET A 130 -1.39 11.55 13.14
N TYR A 131 -0.55 11.24 12.15
CA TYR A 131 -1.02 10.90 10.80
C TYR A 131 -0.65 9.48 10.47
N GLU A 132 -1.65 8.70 10.05
CA GLU A 132 -1.44 7.34 9.59
C GLU A 132 -1.20 7.28 8.08
N VAL A 133 -0.30 6.40 7.66
CA VAL A 133 -0.14 6.02 6.25
C VAL A 133 -1.00 4.79 5.99
N VAL A 134 -2.02 4.98 5.16
CA VAL A 134 -3.05 3.98 4.86
C VAL A 134 -2.91 3.56 3.42
N GLY A 135 -2.75 2.26 3.16
CA GLY A 135 -2.59 1.77 1.80
C GLY A 135 -2.99 0.32 1.59
N ASP A 136 -2.95 -0.07 0.33
CA ASP A 136 -3.29 -1.41 -0.13
C ASP A 136 -2.04 -2.30 -0.20
N ASP A 137 -2.03 -3.43 0.51
CA ASP A 137 -0.98 -4.43 0.41
C ASP A 137 -1.37 -5.50 -0.61
N ASP A 138 -0.76 -5.41 -1.80
CA ASP A 138 -0.97 -6.32 -2.92
C ASP A 138 0.01 -7.50 -2.88
N MET A 139 0.46 -7.97 -1.72
CA MET A 139 1.47 -9.04 -1.63
C MET A 139 1.10 -10.31 -2.40
N PHE A 140 -0.19 -10.57 -2.64
CA PHE A 140 -0.69 -11.72 -3.41
C PHE A 140 -0.76 -11.48 -4.92
N ALA A 141 -0.34 -10.32 -5.42
CA ALA A 141 -0.33 -10.01 -6.84
C ALA A 141 0.39 -11.10 -7.62
N TYR A 142 -0.26 -11.61 -8.68
CA TYR A 142 0.22 -12.70 -9.53
C TYR A 142 0.39 -14.07 -8.85
N ALA A 143 0.08 -14.22 -7.56
CA ALA A 143 0.25 -15.50 -6.86
C ALA A 143 -0.77 -16.55 -7.31
N PHE A 144 -2.01 -16.11 -7.61
CA PHE A 144 -3.12 -17.02 -7.88
C PHE A 144 -3.85 -16.75 -9.19
N THR A 145 -3.72 -15.54 -9.74
CA THR A 145 -4.35 -15.13 -11.01
C THR A 145 -3.60 -13.92 -11.59
N SER A 146 -4.03 -13.40 -12.74
CA SER A 146 -3.49 -12.16 -13.32
C SER A 146 -3.59 -10.98 -12.36
N TYR A 147 -2.82 -9.91 -12.58
CA TYR A 147 -2.90 -8.70 -11.75
C TYR A 147 -4.32 -8.13 -11.65
N ALA A 148 -5.06 -8.10 -12.77
CA ALA A 148 -6.43 -7.60 -12.80
C ALA A 148 -7.40 -8.44 -11.93
N GLY A 149 -7.12 -9.73 -11.75
CA GLY A 149 -7.87 -10.60 -10.86
C GLY A 149 -7.34 -10.61 -9.42
N SER A 150 -6.19 -9.98 -9.17
CA SER A 150 -5.58 -9.98 -7.84
C SER A 150 -6.37 -9.07 -6.89
N ARG A 151 -6.36 -9.40 -5.60
CA ARG A 151 -6.92 -8.57 -4.52
C ARG A 151 -5.85 -8.27 -3.48
N SER A 152 -5.87 -7.03 -3.02
CA SER A 152 -5.06 -6.50 -1.91
C SER A 152 -5.87 -6.49 -0.62
N PHE A 153 -5.21 -6.14 0.48
CA PHE A 153 -5.88 -5.86 1.75
C PHE A 153 -5.21 -4.68 2.47
N LEU A 154 -5.95 -4.07 3.38
CA LEU A 154 -5.61 -2.83 4.06
C LEU A 154 -4.41 -3.00 4.99
N ARG A 155 -3.48 -2.05 4.91
CA ARG A 155 -2.43 -1.80 5.91
C ARG A 155 -2.47 -0.36 6.38
N ILE A 156 -2.26 -0.17 7.67
CA ILE A 156 -2.20 1.14 8.32
C ILE A 156 -0.93 1.19 9.14
N TYR A 157 -0.13 2.22 8.91
CA TYR A 157 1.12 2.46 9.63
C TYR A 157 1.06 3.78 10.38
N ASP A 158 1.43 3.74 11.67
CA ASP A 158 1.82 4.91 12.45
C ASP A 158 3.29 5.21 12.22
N PHE A 159 3.73 6.39 12.66
CA PHE A 159 5.14 6.70 12.82
C PHE A 159 5.48 6.80 14.31
N ALA A 160 6.48 6.04 14.76
CA ALA A 160 6.92 6.07 16.16
C ALA A 160 8.39 5.69 16.29
N GLY A 161 9.17 6.52 16.99
CA GLY A 161 10.58 6.24 17.22
C GLY A 161 11.39 6.16 15.91
N ASP A 162 11.13 7.11 15.00
CA ASP A 162 11.74 7.23 13.67
C ASP A 162 11.44 6.02 12.73
N LYS A 163 10.33 5.30 12.95
CA LYS A 163 9.95 4.12 12.16
C LYS A 163 8.47 4.05 11.84
N PHE A 164 8.14 3.44 10.71
CA PHE A 164 6.78 3.03 10.42
C PHE A 164 6.41 1.77 11.22
N VAL A 165 5.28 1.81 11.92
CA VAL A 165 4.80 0.72 12.77
C VAL A 165 3.43 0.27 12.27
N ASP A 166 3.28 -1.00 11.92
CA ASP A 166 1.97 -1.54 11.51
C ASP A 166 1.00 -1.51 12.70
N VAL A 167 -0.04 -0.69 12.58
CA VAL A 167 -1.10 -0.51 13.58
C VAL A 167 -2.46 -0.90 13.04
N THR A 168 -2.52 -1.65 11.93
CA THR A 168 -3.77 -2.10 11.29
C THR A 168 -4.75 -2.72 12.28
N SER A 169 -4.24 -3.47 13.27
CA SER A 169 -5.05 -4.10 14.32
C SER A 169 -5.82 -3.11 15.22
N GLN A 170 -5.38 -1.85 15.33
CA GLN A 170 -6.02 -0.81 16.12
C GLN A 170 -7.26 -0.24 15.40
N PHE A 171 -7.29 -0.33 14.08
CA PHE A 171 -8.37 0.16 13.21
C PHE A 171 -9.32 -0.96 12.75
N ARG A 172 -9.68 -1.87 13.67
CA ARG A 172 -10.54 -3.03 13.38
C ARG A 172 -11.81 -2.69 12.58
N PRO A 173 -12.54 -1.59 12.85
CA PRO A 173 -13.72 -1.25 12.07
C PRO A 173 -13.45 -1.10 10.56
N LEU A 174 -12.34 -0.46 10.18
CA LEU A 174 -11.95 -0.28 8.78
C LEU A 174 -11.60 -1.61 8.12
N VAL A 175 -10.87 -2.47 8.82
CA VAL A 175 -10.54 -3.81 8.33
C VAL A 175 -11.80 -4.66 8.14
N MET A 176 -12.77 -4.57 9.06
CA MET A 176 -14.03 -5.29 8.92
C MET A 176 -14.88 -4.75 7.77
N ASP A 177 -14.83 -3.46 7.46
CA ASP A 177 -15.50 -2.87 6.30
C ASP A 177 -14.88 -3.33 4.97
N GLU A 178 -13.54 -3.44 4.93
CA GLU A 178 -12.84 -4.07 3.81
C GLU A 178 -13.25 -5.55 3.64
N ILE A 179 -13.23 -6.34 4.73
CA ILE A 179 -13.63 -7.75 4.69
C ILE A 179 -15.03 -7.89 4.10
N ARG A 180 -15.99 -7.06 4.49
CA ARG A 180 -17.35 -7.07 3.91
C ARG A 180 -17.38 -6.75 2.43
N THR A 181 -16.44 -5.94 1.95
CA THR A 181 -16.31 -5.63 0.52
C THR A 181 -15.75 -6.83 -0.23
N LEU A 182 -14.67 -7.44 0.28
CA LEU A 182 -14.09 -8.67 -0.28
C LEU A 182 -15.06 -9.86 -0.23
N GLU A 183 -15.90 -9.98 0.81
CA GLU A 183 -16.94 -11.01 0.89
C GLU A 183 -18.02 -10.85 -0.18
N LYS A 184 -18.33 -9.60 -0.59
CA LYS A 184 -19.23 -9.35 -1.73
C LYS A 184 -18.58 -9.78 -3.04
N ASP A 185 -17.30 -9.45 -3.24
CA ASP A 185 -16.54 -9.92 -4.40
C ASP A 185 -16.51 -11.45 -4.46
N LEU A 186 -16.27 -12.11 -3.31
CA LEU A 186 -16.28 -13.56 -3.20
C LEU A 186 -17.65 -14.14 -3.55
N SER A 187 -18.72 -13.53 -3.04
CA SER A 187 -20.08 -13.94 -3.35
C SER A 187 -20.41 -13.80 -4.84
N GLU A 188 -19.87 -12.79 -5.52
CA GLU A 188 -20.04 -12.62 -6.96
C GLU A 188 -19.27 -13.69 -7.74
N ALA A 189 -17.99 -13.86 -7.43
CA ALA A 189 -17.09 -14.82 -8.09
C ALA A 189 -17.57 -16.28 -7.95
N THR A 190 -18.32 -16.58 -6.88
CA THR A 190 -18.84 -17.93 -6.58
C THR A 190 -20.29 -18.16 -7.02
N LYS A 191 -20.93 -17.22 -7.74
CA LYS A 191 -22.26 -17.47 -8.35
C LYS A 191 -22.22 -18.54 -9.43
N VAL A 192 -21.07 -18.72 -10.07
CA VAL A 192 -20.80 -19.81 -11.00
C VAL A 192 -19.95 -20.87 -10.29
N PRO A 193 -20.07 -22.16 -10.66
CA PRO A 193 -19.19 -23.19 -10.13
C PRO A 193 -17.71 -22.82 -10.30
N ILE A 194 -16.90 -23.14 -9.29
CA ILE A 194 -15.46 -22.93 -9.36
C ILE A 194 -14.89 -23.95 -10.37
N ASP A 195 -14.28 -23.45 -11.45
CA ASP A 195 -13.62 -24.25 -12.45
C ASP A 195 -12.25 -24.67 -11.92
N CYS A 196 -12.19 -25.90 -11.40
CA CYS A 196 -10.98 -26.49 -10.85
C CYS A 196 -10.07 -27.13 -11.92
N SER A 197 -10.28 -26.85 -13.20
CA SER A 197 -9.46 -27.40 -14.28
C SER A 197 -8.13 -26.66 -14.45
N GLY A 198 -7.19 -27.30 -15.15
CA GLY A 198 -5.88 -26.71 -15.44
C GLY A 198 -5.04 -26.44 -14.19
N ASP A 199 -4.31 -25.34 -14.20
CA ASP A 199 -3.48 -24.86 -13.08
C ASP A 199 -4.26 -24.00 -12.07
N GLY A 200 -5.56 -23.77 -12.32
CA GLY A 200 -6.42 -22.86 -11.57
C GLY A 200 -6.13 -21.37 -11.82
N PHE A 201 -4.97 -21.00 -12.36
CA PHE A 201 -4.56 -19.60 -12.54
C PHE A 201 -5.37 -18.88 -13.62
N SER A 202 -5.63 -19.59 -14.73
CA SER A 202 -6.34 -19.06 -15.90
C SER A 202 -7.87 -19.27 -15.82
N THR A 203 -8.36 -19.72 -14.68
CA THR A 203 -9.78 -20.02 -14.43
C THR A 203 -10.32 -19.10 -13.31
N ASN A 204 -11.63 -19.14 -13.03
CA ASN A 204 -12.18 -18.41 -11.89
C ASN A 204 -11.68 -18.95 -10.53
N ALA A 205 -11.08 -20.14 -10.46
CA ALA A 205 -10.47 -20.64 -9.22
C ALA A 205 -9.34 -19.72 -8.72
N GLY A 206 -8.55 -19.15 -9.63
CA GLY A 206 -7.47 -18.21 -9.29
C GLY A 206 -7.99 -16.91 -8.70
N GLU A 207 -9.07 -16.36 -9.24
CA GLU A 207 -9.73 -15.17 -8.71
C GLU A 207 -10.34 -15.45 -7.32
N VAL A 208 -11.02 -16.59 -7.15
CA VAL A 208 -11.57 -17.01 -5.85
C VAL A 208 -10.46 -17.17 -4.80
N LYS A 209 -9.32 -17.79 -5.15
CA LYS A 209 -8.15 -17.85 -4.26
C LYS A 209 -7.63 -16.48 -3.90
N SER A 210 -7.54 -15.56 -4.86
CA SER A 210 -7.04 -14.22 -4.60
C SER A 210 -7.93 -13.45 -3.64
N ILE A 211 -9.25 -13.51 -3.80
CA ILE A 211 -10.21 -12.88 -2.88
C ILE A 211 -10.11 -13.52 -1.48
N LEU A 212 -10.08 -14.85 -1.40
CA LEU A 212 -9.95 -15.57 -0.14
C LEU A 212 -8.62 -15.27 0.59
N ALA A 213 -7.52 -15.13 -0.15
CA ALA A 213 -6.22 -14.76 0.40
C ALA A 213 -6.23 -13.34 0.99
N ALA A 214 -6.85 -12.38 0.29
CA ALA A 214 -7.04 -11.03 0.79
C ALA A 214 -7.88 -11.02 2.07
N ILE A 215 -9.02 -11.73 2.11
CA ILE A 215 -9.85 -11.84 3.32
C ILE A 215 -9.06 -12.46 4.48
N LEU A 216 -8.27 -13.50 4.23
CA LEU A 216 -7.38 -14.08 5.22
C LEU A 216 -6.33 -13.07 5.71
N GLY A 217 -5.73 -12.30 4.82
CA GLY A 217 -4.80 -11.22 5.14
C GLY A 217 -5.43 -10.18 6.07
N SER A 218 -6.63 -9.70 5.75
CA SER A 218 -7.40 -8.77 6.58
C SER A 218 -7.75 -9.37 7.96
N TYR A 219 -8.20 -10.63 8.02
CA TYR A 219 -8.45 -11.27 9.32
C TYR A 219 -7.16 -11.46 10.13
N HIS A 220 -6.05 -11.81 9.48
CA HIS A 220 -4.76 -11.98 10.13
C HIS A 220 -4.23 -10.65 10.70
N SER A 221 -4.40 -9.53 9.99
CA SER A 221 -3.95 -8.20 10.46
C SER A 221 -4.66 -7.74 11.74
N ILE A 222 -5.84 -8.32 12.06
CA ILE A 222 -6.58 -8.07 13.30
C ILE A 222 -6.55 -9.26 14.27
N GLY A 223 -5.62 -10.22 14.09
CA GLY A 223 -5.41 -11.35 15.01
C GLY A 223 -6.45 -12.47 14.95
N ASN A 224 -7.28 -12.51 13.91
CA ASN A 224 -8.37 -13.47 13.73
C ASN A 224 -8.10 -14.47 12.60
N THR A 225 -6.85 -14.91 12.43
CA THR A 225 -6.40 -15.74 11.29
C THR A 225 -7.23 -17.00 11.08
N SER A 226 -7.73 -17.64 12.15
CA SER A 226 -8.58 -18.82 12.04
C SER A 226 -9.86 -18.57 11.24
N MET A 227 -10.48 -17.38 11.36
CA MET A 227 -11.70 -17.04 10.62
C MET A 227 -11.46 -17.02 9.10
N GLY A 228 -10.31 -16.52 8.66
CA GLY A 228 -9.92 -16.54 7.26
C GLY A 228 -9.72 -17.97 6.73
N TYR A 229 -9.07 -18.82 7.53
CA TYR A 229 -8.89 -20.23 7.16
C TYR A 229 -10.20 -21.02 7.15
N ASP A 230 -11.09 -20.80 8.11
CA ASP A 230 -12.42 -21.42 8.14
C ASP A 230 -13.22 -21.05 6.88
N LEU A 231 -13.12 -19.79 6.43
CA LEU A 231 -13.76 -19.34 5.19
C LEU A 231 -13.18 -20.04 3.95
N ILE A 232 -11.86 -20.21 3.88
CA ILE A 232 -11.21 -20.98 2.79
C ILE A 232 -11.72 -22.41 2.79
N GLN A 233 -11.74 -23.08 3.95
CA GLN A 233 -12.18 -24.48 4.06
C GLN A 233 -13.63 -24.69 3.63
N LYS A 234 -14.49 -23.73 3.99
CA LYS A 234 -15.91 -23.75 3.65
C LYS A 234 -16.18 -23.47 2.17
N THR A 235 -15.41 -22.57 1.56
CA THR A 235 -15.75 -21.99 0.25
C THR A 235 -15.01 -22.65 -0.91
N TYR A 236 -13.71 -22.92 -0.76
CA TYR A 236 -12.89 -23.41 -1.86
C TYR A 236 -12.93 -24.94 -1.95
N SER A 237 -13.54 -25.47 -3.01
CA SER A 237 -13.82 -26.91 -3.13
C SER A 237 -12.87 -27.69 -4.05
N CYS A 238 -11.89 -27.03 -4.66
CA CYS A 238 -10.94 -27.70 -5.57
C CYS A 238 -9.97 -28.60 -4.81
N SER A 239 -9.44 -29.62 -5.50
CA SER A 239 -8.55 -30.64 -4.94
C SER A 239 -7.17 -30.11 -4.54
N ASP A 240 -6.80 -28.90 -4.95
CA ASP A 240 -5.54 -28.25 -4.62
C ASP A 240 -5.64 -27.32 -3.40
N LYS A 241 -6.75 -27.36 -2.67
CA LYS A 241 -7.00 -26.54 -1.47
C LYS A 241 -5.89 -26.66 -0.44
N GLU A 242 -5.42 -27.87 -0.14
CA GLU A 242 -4.36 -28.08 0.85
C GLU A 242 -3.07 -27.36 0.44
N LYS A 243 -2.70 -27.47 -0.85
CA LYS A 243 -1.53 -26.75 -1.41
C LYS A 243 -1.72 -25.24 -1.31
N PHE A 244 -2.91 -24.73 -1.65
CA PHE A 244 -3.24 -23.30 -1.51
C PHE A 244 -3.06 -22.82 -0.05
N VAL A 245 -3.58 -23.57 0.92
CA VAL A 245 -3.41 -23.26 2.35
C VAL A 245 -1.94 -23.32 2.78
N GLU A 246 -1.18 -24.31 2.31
CA GLU A 246 0.26 -24.43 2.60
C GLU A 246 1.06 -23.25 2.05
N THR A 247 0.77 -22.80 0.82
CA THR A 247 1.38 -21.60 0.23
C THR A 247 1.10 -20.37 1.10
N LEU A 248 -0.15 -20.16 1.53
CA LEU A 248 -0.49 -19.03 2.43
C LEU A 248 0.28 -19.06 3.76
N LYS A 249 0.42 -20.24 4.38
CA LYS A 249 1.14 -20.38 5.66
C LYS A 249 2.65 -20.24 5.52
N ASN A 250 3.21 -20.82 4.49
CA ASN A 250 4.65 -21.03 4.38
C ASN A 250 5.35 -19.96 3.55
N GLU A 251 4.72 -19.49 2.48
CA GLU A 251 5.27 -18.47 1.59
C GLU A 251 4.85 -17.08 2.08
N PHE A 252 3.55 -16.87 2.33
CA PHE A 252 3.00 -15.58 2.79
C PHE A 252 2.97 -15.39 4.31
N LYS A 253 3.44 -16.38 5.08
CA LYS A 253 3.61 -16.33 6.54
C LYS A 253 2.33 -16.03 7.34
N LEU A 254 1.16 -16.34 6.79
CA LEU A 254 -0.14 -16.16 7.45
C LEU A 254 -0.44 -17.36 8.37
N LYS A 255 0.25 -17.48 9.50
CA LYS A 255 0.05 -18.61 10.43
C LYS A 255 -0.98 -18.32 11.52
#